data_AF-A0A2N0NHS9-F1
#
_entry.id   AF-A0A2N0NHS9-F1
#
_cell.length_a   1.000
_cell.length_b   1.000
_cell.length_c   1.000
_cell.angle_alpha   90.00
_cell.angle_beta   90.00
_cell.angle_gamma   90.00
#
_symmetry.space_group_name_H-M   'P 1'
#
loop_
_entity.id
_entity.type
_entity.pdbx_description
1 polymer ?
#
loop_
_entity_poly.entity_id
_entity_poly.type
_entity_poly.pdbx_seq_one_letter_code
_entity_poly.pdbx_strand_id
1 'polypeptide(L)'
;MIKFNYDQGKLQDKTGCFDWDTNPGDTVNNITAIGYPVNGEIKDCKRDGNSPCKWNGSSSRSGSFRYVPLNTGSGSSGGPWIRQYDNKNNTGWVIGNTSASKSGSTDSPIYSFEEFTKLVYEASKL
;
A
#
# COMPACT_ATOMS: atom_id res chain seq x y z
N MET A 1 1.84 5.79 10.31
CA MET A 1 2.88 6.81 10.02
C MET A 1 3.92 6.14 9.14
N ILE A 2 4.03 6.55 7.87
CA ILE A 2 5.09 6.04 7.00
C ILE A 2 6.38 6.72 7.45
N LYS A 3 7.33 5.94 7.95
CA LYS A 3 8.59 6.43 8.50
C LYS A 3 9.65 6.36 7.41
N PHE A 4 10.09 7.51 6.91
CA PHE A 4 11.13 7.62 5.89
C PHE A 4 12.50 7.89 6.53
N ASN A 5 13.00 6.99 7.39
CA ASN A 5 14.42 7.03 7.76
C ASN A 5 15.20 6.29 6.67
N TYR A 6 16.01 7.01 5.89
CA TYR A 6 16.75 6.43 4.79
C TYR A 6 18.17 7.02 4.69
N ASP A 7 19.15 6.29 5.23
CA ASP A 7 20.55 6.73 5.33
C ASP A 7 21.38 6.33 4.09
N GLN A 8 20.74 5.90 2.99
CA GLN A 8 21.37 5.21 1.85
C GLN A 8 21.15 5.88 0.47
N GLY A 9 20.88 7.19 0.43
CA GLY A 9 20.66 7.96 -0.81
C GLY A 9 19.26 8.58 -0.88
N LYS A 10 18.79 9.02 -2.06
CA LYS A 10 17.40 9.49 -2.17
C LYS A 10 16.48 8.29 -2.29
N LEU A 11 15.39 8.27 -1.53
CA LEU A 11 14.38 7.21 -1.54
C LEU A 11 13.93 6.86 -2.98
N GLN A 12 13.66 7.90 -3.79
CA GLN A 12 13.25 7.80 -5.20
C GLN A 12 14.25 7.04 -6.09
N ASP A 13 15.55 7.04 -5.76
CA ASP A 13 16.58 6.33 -6.53
C ASP A 13 16.58 4.81 -6.26
N LYS A 14 15.83 4.38 -5.25
CA LYS A 14 15.86 3.03 -4.69
C LYS A 14 14.49 2.36 -4.65
N THR A 15 13.41 3.14 -4.58
CA THR A 15 12.03 2.62 -4.51
C THR A 15 11.34 2.49 -5.87
N GLY A 16 11.96 2.94 -6.97
CA GLY A 16 11.23 3.19 -8.21
C GLY A 16 10.34 4.45 -8.07
N CYS A 17 9.98 5.06 -9.20
CA CYS A 17 9.02 6.17 -9.22
C CYS A 17 7.62 5.65 -8.91
N PHE A 18 7.31 5.53 -7.62
CA PHE A 18 5.93 5.39 -7.17
C PHE A 18 5.31 6.78 -7.05
N ASP A 19 4.33 7.02 -7.90
CA ASP A 19 3.47 8.19 -7.84
C ASP A 19 2.27 7.89 -6.93
N TRP A 20 1.67 8.92 -6.34
CA TRP A 20 0.44 8.77 -5.55
C TRP A 20 -0.78 9.21 -6.35
N ASP A 21 -1.76 8.32 -6.52
CA ASP A 21 -3.04 8.66 -7.16
C ASP A 21 -4.04 9.09 -6.08
N THR A 22 -4.22 10.40 -5.95
CA THR A 22 -5.15 11.00 -4.97
C THR A 22 -6.61 10.90 -5.38
N ASN A 23 -6.92 10.48 -6.62
CA ASN A 23 -8.28 10.36 -7.11
C ASN A 23 -8.50 9.09 -7.95
N PRO A 24 -8.34 7.89 -7.36
CA PRO A 24 -8.37 6.65 -8.11
C PRO A 24 -9.81 6.18 -8.47
N GLY A 25 -10.85 6.93 -8.08
CA GLY A 25 -12.27 6.57 -8.25
C GLY A 25 -12.78 5.59 -7.19
N ASP A 26 -14.05 5.16 -7.26
CA ASP A 26 -14.63 4.30 -6.22
C ASP A 26 -14.10 2.87 -6.28
N THR A 27 -14.13 2.27 -7.48
CA THR A 27 -13.60 0.93 -7.71
C THR A 27 -12.31 1.02 -8.52
N VAL A 28 -11.25 0.39 -8.00
CA VAL A 28 -9.97 0.28 -8.71
C VAL A 28 -9.68 -1.19 -8.92
N ASN A 29 -9.65 -1.60 -10.18
CA ASN A 29 -9.31 -2.95 -10.59
C ASN A 29 -7.80 -3.08 -10.81
N ASN A 30 -7.30 -4.32 -10.80
CA ASN A 30 -5.91 -4.66 -11.07
C ASN A 30 -4.92 -3.91 -10.17
N ILE A 31 -5.20 -3.95 -8.87
CA ILE A 31 -4.29 -3.47 -7.84
C ILE A 31 -3.41 -4.61 -7.34
N THR A 32 -2.20 -4.29 -6.93
CA THR A 32 -1.29 -5.18 -6.19
C THR A 32 -1.13 -4.64 -4.77
N ALA A 33 -1.65 -5.36 -3.78
CA ALA A 33 -1.39 -5.09 -2.37
C ALA A 33 -0.15 -5.88 -1.93
N ILE A 34 0.83 -5.20 -1.34
CA ILE A 34 2.10 -5.79 -0.91
C ILE A 34 2.25 -5.66 0.60
N GLY A 35 2.63 -6.74 1.29
CA GLY A 35 2.93 -6.74 2.72
C GLY A 35 3.91 -7.85 3.10
N TYR A 36 4.30 -7.89 4.38
CA TYR A 36 5.19 -8.91 4.95
C TYR A 36 4.48 -9.66 6.07
N PRO A 37 3.39 -10.39 5.77
CA PRO A 37 2.56 -10.94 6.81
C PRO A 37 3.22 -12.11 7.55
N VAL A 38 2.76 -12.37 8.77
CA VAL A 38 2.97 -13.64 9.50
C VAL A 38 1.70 -14.51 9.56
N ASN A 39 0.56 -13.98 9.12
CA ASN A 39 -0.75 -14.66 9.07
C ASN A 39 -1.63 -14.04 7.95
N GLY A 40 -2.94 -14.34 7.91
CA GLY A 40 -3.86 -13.76 6.92
C GLY A 40 -4.15 -14.65 5.72
N GLU A 41 -4.85 -14.08 4.73
CA GLU A 41 -5.59 -14.80 3.70
C GLU A 41 -4.93 -14.71 2.30
N ILE A 42 -3.84 -13.94 2.14
CA ILE A 42 -3.07 -13.91 0.88
C ILE A 42 -2.57 -15.32 0.56
N LYS A 43 -2.98 -15.88 -0.59
CA LYS A 43 -2.54 -17.20 -1.07
C LYS A 43 -1.10 -17.16 -1.59
N ASP A 44 -0.47 -18.33 -1.68
CA ASP A 44 0.88 -18.50 -2.25
C ASP A 44 1.94 -17.58 -1.63
N CYS A 45 1.83 -17.39 -0.32
CA CYS A 45 2.62 -16.49 0.49
C CYS A 45 3.33 -17.27 1.59
N LYS A 46 4.63 -17.01 1.79
CA LYS A 46 5.46 -17.70 2.79
C LYS A 46 5.05 -17.36 4.24
N ARG A 47 4.49 -16.17 4.45
CA ARG A 47 4.02 -15.65 5.76
C ARG A 47 5.06 -15.73 6.88
N ASP A 48 6.30 -15.36 6.59
CA ASP A 48 7.42 -15.43 7.54
C ASP A 48 7.82 -14.06 8.12
N GLY A 49 7.03 -13.01 7.87
CA GLY A 49 7.32 -11.65 8.29
C GLY A 49 8.49 -10.97 7.57
N ASN A 50 9.16 -11.66 6.65
CA ASN A 50 10.41 -11.19 6.02
C ASN A 50 10.36 -11.24 4.49
N SER A 51 9.51 -12.09 3.93
CA SER A 51 9.32 -12.24 2.49
C SER A 51 8.09 -11.45 2.03
N PRO A 52 8.18 -10.72 0.90
CA PRO A 52 7.04 -9.96 0.40
C PRO A 52 5.96 -10.90 -0.10
N CYS A 53 4.72 -10.63 0.30
CA CYS A 53 3.53 -11.28 -0.22
C CYS A 53 2.69 -10.29 -0.99
N LYS A 54 2.25 -10.72 -2.19
CA LYS A 54 1.48 -9.90 -3.11
C LYS A 54 0.10 -10.50 -3.28
N TRP A 55 -0.91 -9.65 -3.21
CA TRP A 55 -2.26 -10.00 -3.64
C TRP A 55 -2.68 -9.10 -4.80
N ASN A 56 -3.26 -9.71 -5.84
CA ASN A 56 -3.79 -8.99 -6.99
C ASN A 56 -5.33 -9.08 -7.00
N GLY A 57 -5.98 -7.95 -7.24
CA GLY A 57 -7.44 -7.93 -7.36
C GLY A 57 -7.99 -6.52 -7.47
N SER A 58 -9.19 -6.33 -6.93
CA SER A 58 -9.89 -5.05 -6.95
C SER A 58 -10.10 -4.50 -5.56
N SER A 59 -10.16 -3.19 -5.47
CA SER A 59 -10.52 -2.47 -4.25
C SER A 59 -11.76 -1.62 -4.47
N SER A 60 -12.52 -1.41 -3.41
CA SER A 60 -13.72 -0.57 -3.42
C SER A 60 -13.65 0.49 -2.32
N ARG A 61 -14.16 1.68 -2.62
CA ARG A 61 -14.30 2.77 -1.66
C ARG A 61 -15.59 2.62 -0.86
N SER A 62 -15.52 2.89 0.44
CA SER A 62 -16.69 3.14 1.28
C SER A 62 -16.34 4.21 2.32
N GLY A 63 -16.97 5.38 2.19
CA GLY A 63 -16.67 6.56 3.02
C GLY A 63 -15.24 7.07 2.81
N SER A 64 -14.49 7.20 3.91
CA SER A 64 -13.10 7.68 3.94
C SER A 64 -12.06 6.55 3.78
N PHE A 65 -12.51 5.33 3.51
CA PHE A 65 -11.65 4.15 3.42
C PHE A 65 -11.85 3.42 2.09
N ARG A 66 -10.81 2.70 1.71
CA ARG A 66 -10.81 1.73 0.61
C ARG A 66 -10.59 0.34 1.19
N TYR A 67 -11.20 -0.66 0.58
CA TYR A 67 -11.18 -2.02 1.07
C TYR A 67 -10.73 -3.01 0.00
N VAL A 68 -10.06 -4.07 0.45
CA VAL A 68 -9.84 -5.29 -0.32
C VAL A 68 -10.55 -6.47 0.37
N PRO A 69 -11.04 -7.47 -0.38
CA PRO A 69 -11.88 -8.53 0.15
C PRO A 69 -11.07 -9.69 0.75
N LEU A 70 -10.05 -9.36 1.56
CA LEU A 70 -9.28 -10.34 2.32
C LEU A 70 -8.56 -9.71 3.51
N ASN A 71 -8.20 -10.53 4.48
CA ASN A 71 -7.29 -10.19 5.57
C ASN A 71 -5.83 -10.24 5.09
N THR A 72 -5.15 -9.11 4.97
CA THR A 72 -3.75 -9.06 4.54
C THR A 72 -2.76 -9.50 5.63
N GLY A 73 -3.20 -9.66 6.87
CA GLY A 73 -2.41 -10.20 7.97
C GLY A 73 -1.53 -9.20 8.72
N SER A 74 -1.14 -9.56 9.94
CA SER A 74 -0.18 -8.82 10.77
C SER A 74 1.19 -8.81 10.09
N GLY A 75 1.83 -7.64 10.03
CA GLY A 75 3.05 -7.40 9.24
C GLY A 75 2.78 -6.77 7.86
N SER A 76 1.51 -6.66 7.46
CA SER A 76 1.14 -5.94 6.23
C SER A 76 0.89 -4.44 6.45
N SER A 77 0.79 -3.96 7.69
CA SER A 77 0.56 -2.54 8.02
C SER A 77 1.57 -1.61 7.35
N GLY A 78 1.06 -0.57 6.67
CA GLY A 78 1.87 0.37 5.89
C GLY A 78 2.23 -0.13 4.48
N GLY A 79 1.96 -1.40 4.17
CA GLY A 79 2.22 -1.99 2.86
C GLY A 79 1.39 -1.34 1.75
N PRO A 80 1.99 -1.02 0.59
CA PRO A 80 1.32 -0.21 -0.45
C PRO A 80 0.31 -1.02 -1.26
N TRP A 81 -0.74 -0.34 -1.71
CA TRP A 81 -1.70 -0.84 -2.70
C TRP A 81 -1.46 -0.08 -3.99
N ILE A 82 -1.05 -0.80 -5.03
CA ILE A 82 -0.48 -0.20 -6.25
C ILE A 82 -1.35 -0.58 -7.44
N ARG A 83 -1.91 0.39 -8.16
CA ARG A 83 -2.55 0.15 -9.47
C ARG A 83 -1.50 0.20 -10.58
N GLN A 84 -1.73 -0.59 -11.63
CA GLN A 84 -0.81 -0.68 -12.78
C GLN A 84 0.63 -1.00 -12.36
N TYR A 85 0.78 -1.92 -11.40
CA TYR A 85 2.09 -2.29 -10.89
C TYR A 85 2.91 -3.02 -11.96
N ASP A 86 4.05 -2.43 -12.33
CA ASP A 86 5.02 -3.02 -13.24
C ASP A 86 6.03 -3.86 -12.44
N ASN A 87 5.92 -5.19 -12.56
CA ASN A 87 6.83 -6.12 -11.89
C ASN A 87 8.27 -6.05 -12.40
N LYS A 88 8.52 -5.56 -13.62
CA LYS A 88 9.87 -5.46 -14.18
C LYS A 88 10.63 -4.30 -13.54
N ASN A 89 9.97 -3.16 -13.42
CA ASN A 89 10.59 -1.92 -12.95
C ASN A 89 10.26 -1.61 -11.49
N ASN A 90 9.35 -2.37 -10.85
CA ASN A 90 8.82 -2.11 -9.52
C ASN A 90 8.23 -0.70 -9.37
N THR A 91 7.41 -0.29 -10.34
CA THR A 91 6.80 1.04 -10.40
C THR A 91 5.28 0.94 -10.51
N GLY A 92 4.59 2.06 -10.32
CA GLY A 92 3.13 2.15 -10.47
C GLY A 92 2.56 3.31 -9.66
N TRP A 93 1.24 3.33 -9.50
CA TRP A 93 0.56 4.36 -8.72
C TRP A 93 0.05 3.80 -7.40
N VAL A 94 0.53 4.34 -6.29
CA VAL A 94 0.01 4.02 -4.97
C VAL A 94 -1.34 4.69 -4.80
N ILE A 95 -2.36 3.90 -4.45
CA ILE A 95 -3.74 4.35 -4.22
C ILE A 95 -4.15 4.25 -2.75
N GLY A 96 -3.26 3.76 -1.90
CA GLY A 96 -3.53 3.43 -0.52
C GLY A 96 -2.44 2.57 0.11
N ASN A 97 -2.60 2.28 1.40
CA ASN A 97 -1.76 1.36 2.14
C ASN A 97 -2.60 0.60 3.17
N THR A 98 -2.19 -0.62 3.50
CA THR A 98 -2.84 -1.41 4.55
C THR A 98 -2.79 -0.65 5.89
N SER A 99 -3.95 -0.47 6.52
CA SER A 99 -4.10 0.17 7.82
C SER A 99 -4.54 -0.84 8.87
N ALA A 100 -5.74 -1.40 8.72
CA ALA A 100 -6.25 -2.46 9.59
C ALA A 100 -6.78 -3.64 8.77
N SER A 101 -6.67 -4.84 9.34
CA SER A 101 -7.18 -6.08 8.75
C SER A 101 -8.07 -6.81 9.72
N LYS A 102 -9.16 -7.39 9.20
CA LYS A 102 -10.06 -8.33 9.86
C LYS A 102 -10.36 -9.49 8.90
N SER A 103 -11.00 -10.56 9.37
CA SER A 103 -11.32 -11.68 8.50
C SER A 103 -12.13 -11.22 7.28
N GLY A 104 -11.71 -11.63 6.08
CA GLY A 104 -12.32 -11.27 4.80
C GLY A 104 -12.20 -9.81 4.37
N SER A 105 -11.49 -8.94 5.11
CA SER A 105 -11.42 -7.51 4.77
C SER A 105 -10.20 -6.80 5.33
N THR A 106 -9.55 -6.00 4.49
CA THR A 106 -8.51 -5.06 4.91
C THR A 106 -8.85 -3.68 4.40
N ASP A 107 -8.63 -2.67 5.23
CA ASP A 107 -8.83 -1.27 4.89
C ASP A 107 -7.52 -0.52 4.62
N SER A 108 -7.67 0.53 3.84
CA SER A 108 -6.71 1.59 3.61
C SER A 108 -7.42 2.92 3.84
N PRO A 109 -6.83 3.88 4.58
CA PRO A 109 -7.29 5.25 4.53
C PRO A 109 -7.16 5.78 3.10
N ILE A 110 -8.04 6.69 2.73
CA ILE A 110 -7.92 7.46 1.49
C ILE A 110 -7.33 8.80 1.87
N TYR A 111 -6.17 9.12 1.31
CA TYR A 111 -5.55 10.43 1.48
C TYR A 111 -6.03 11.35 0.37
N SER A 112 -6.64 12.46 0.77
CA SER A 112 -6.83 13.61 -0.12
C SER A 112 -5.46 14.19 -0.53
N PHE A 113 -5.46 14.99 -1.60
CA PHE A 113 -4.27 15.73 -2.02
C PHE A 113 -3.67 16.57 -0.89
N GLU A 114 -4.52 17.24 -0.10
CA GLU A 114 -4.10 18.07 1.02
C GLU A 114 -3.46 17.23 2.14
N GLU A 115 -4.11 16.14 2.57
CA GLU A 115 -3.59 15.25 3.60
C GLU A 115 -2.26 14.61 3.17
N PHE A 116 -2.18 14.14 1.92
CA PHE A 116 -0.96 13.55 1.39
C PHE A 116 0.18 14.57 1.33
N THR A 117 -0.09 15.78 0.82
CA THR A 117 0.90 16.85 0.75
C THR A 117 1.39 17.25 2.15
N LYS A 118 0.50 17.31 3.14
CA LYS A 118 0.85 17.60 4.53
C LYS A 118 1.76 16.51 5.11
N LEU A 119 1.45 15.23 4.87
CA LEU A 119 2.30 14.11 5.30
C LEU A 119 3.69 14.16 4.68
N VAL A 120 3.79 14.44 3.37
CA VAL A 120 5.08 14.59 2.68
C VAL A 120 5.87 15.77 3.26
N TYR A 121 5.20 16.90 3.50
CA TYR A 121 5.81 18.08 4.09
C TYR A 121 6.28 17.88 5.53
N GLU A 122 5.54 17.12 6.34
CA GLU A 122 5.96 16.76 7.70
C GLU A 122 7.15 15.80 7.66
N ALA A 123 7.14 14.82 6.76
CA ALA A 123 8.23 13.87 6.59
C ALA A 123 9.53 14.51 6.08
N SER A 124 9.45 15.57 5.27
CA SER A 124 10.63 16.24 4.70
C SER A 124 11.35 17.19 5.67
N LYS A 125 10.79 17.42 6.86
CA LYS A 125 11.43 18.20 7.93
C LYS A 125 12.36 17.37 8.82
N LEU A 126 12.33 16.04 8.65
CA LEU A 126 13.20 15.09 9.34
C LEU A 126 14.50 14.93 8.56
#